data_AF-A0A8H7R167-F1
#
_entry.id   AF-A0A8H7R167-F1
#
_cell.length_a   1.000
_cell.length_b   1.000
_cell.length_c   1.000
_cell.angle_alpha   90.00
_cell.angle_beta   90.00
_cell.angle_gamma   90.00
#
_symmetry.space_group_name_H-M   'P 1'
#
loop_
_entity.id
_entity.type
_entity.pdbx_description
1 polymer ?
#
loop_
_entity_poly.entity_id
_entity_poly.type
_entity_poly.pdbx_seq_one_letter_code
_entity_poly.pdbx_strand_id
1 'polypeptide(L)'
;MAQQYKSKIEDILKKSDLSCITTKSVRRELESQAGVSLTPIKKEVNKLIEETFLDFQEAQTVKDESVAIKQTAKQKADMVVAKKVIPKAPGNKVTKKVSSTTTTVTKTTKKKPVLTEEEKKQKALNQTVYKIIPPLSDIIGTEVCSRFRTVKKIWSYIRKHNLQVPTDKRKINCDENLKKLTGLDQVTGFSINKYTQKCFVPIPKEDQPKYKQIFKEQEEALDEDSS
;
A
#
# COMPACT_ATOMS: atom_id res chain seq x y z
N MET A 1 33.69 6.66 3.45
CA MET A 1 33.31 5.23 3.34
C MET A 1 32.19 5.00 2.34
N ALA A 2 31.05 5.69 2.43
CA ALA A 2 29.94 5.47 1.47
C ALA A 2 30.24 5.89 0.01
N GLN A 3 31.14 6.86 -0.22
CA GLN A 3 31.48 7.38 -1.56
C GLN A 3 32.01 6.32 -2.54
N GLN A 4 32.65 5.25 -2.04
CA GLN A 4 33.15 4.15 -2.89
C GLN A 4 32.03 3.42 -3.65
N TYR A 5 30.79 3.57 -3.19
CA TYR A 5 29.61 2.98 -3.80
C TYR A 5 28.95 3.88 -4.85
N LYS A 6 29.40 5.14 -5.01
CA LYS A 6 28.80 6.11 -5.93
C LYS A 6 28.74 5.58 -7.36
N SER A 7 29.83 5.06 -7.90
CA SER A 7 29.87 4.51 -9.27
C SER A 7 28.92 3.31 -9.44
N LYS A 8 28.83 2.42 -8.44
CA LYS A 8 27.89 1.28 -8.48
C LYS A 8 26.44 1.75 -8.41
N ILE A 9 26.15 2.79 -7.63
CA ILE A 9 24.81 3.41 -7.56
C ILE A 9 24.44 3.99 -8.92
N GLU A 10 25.32 4.76 -9.56
CA GLU A 10 25.09 5.34 -10.89
C GLU A 10 24.82 4.25 -11.94
N ASP A 11 25.56 3.14 -11.91
CA ASP A 11 25.35 2.02 -12.83
C ASP A 11 24.01 1.32 -12.60
N ILE A 12 23.57 1.18 -11.35
CA ILE A 12 22.24 0.63 -11.01
C ILE A 12 21.15 1.58 -11.50
N LEU A 13 21.33 2.90 -11.32
CA LEU A 13 20.37 3.91 -11.77
C LEU A 13 20.27 3.99 -13.30
N LYS A 14 21.38 3.79 -14.03
CA LYS A 14 21.37 3.73 -15.51
C LYS A 14 20.68 2.48 -16.07
N LYS A 15 20.77 1.34 -15.38
CA LYS A 15 20.19 0.06 -15.82
C LYS A 15 18.73 -0.13 -15.42
N SER A 16 18.22 0.69 -14.50
CA SER A 16 16.90 0.51 -13.89
C SER A 16 15.94 1.63 -14.30
N ASP A 17 14.65 1.32 -14.35
CA ASP A 17 13.61 2.33 -14.63
C ASP A 17 13.50 3.35 -13.49
N LEU A 18 13.82 4.61 -13.80
CA LEU A 18 13.84 5.71 -12.82
C LEU A 18 12.48 6.01 -12.18
N SER A 19 11.39 5.68 -12.88
CA SER A 19 10.03 5.91 -12.38
C SER A 19 9.61 4.95 -11.25
N CYS A 20 10.32 3.83 -11.06
CA CYS A 20 9.99 2.80 -10.06
C CYS A 20 11.14 2.51 -9.09
N ILE A 21 12.28 3.20 -9.21
CA ILE A 21 13.42 2.96 -8.33
C ILE A 21 13.19 3.58 -6.95
N THR A 22 13.47 2.82 -5.89
CA THR A 22 13.42 3.31 -4.50
C THR A 22 14.80 3.17 -3.86
N THR A 23 15.13 4.04 -2.89
CA THR A 23 16.39 4.00 -2.13
C THR A 23 16.67 2.61 -1.56
N LYS A 24 15.60 1.92 -1.12
CA LYS A 24 15.68 0.56 -0.58
C LYS A 24 16.02 -0.49 -1.65
N SER A 25 15.53 -0.32 -2.88
CA SER A 25 15.84 -1.21 -4.00
C SER A 25 17.30 -1.09 -4.41
N VAL A 26 17.79 0.14 -4.58
CA VAL A 26 19.19 0.42 -4.93
C VAL A 26 20.14 -0.13 -3.87
N ARG A 27 19.85 0.09 -2.58
CA ARG A 27 20.67 -0.45 -1.49
C ARG A 27 20.71 -1.98 -1.47
N ARG A 28 19.60 -2.65 -1.76
CA ARG A 28 19.54 -4.13 -1.82
C ARG A 28 20.35 -4.68 -2.97
N GLU A 29 20.25 -4.04 -4.13
CA GLU A 29 21.04 -4.39 -5.31
C GLU A 29 22.54 -4.18 -5.02
N LEU A 30 22.86 -3.09 -4.31
CA LEU A 30 24.24 -2.80 -3.91
C LEU A 30 24.78 -3.79 -2.87
N GLU A 31 23.97 -4.22 -1.90
CA GLU A 31 24.29 -5.31 -0.97
C GLU A 31 24.52 -6.64 -1.72
N SER A 32 23.74 -6.91 -2.78
CA SER A 32 23.89 -8.10 -3.63
C SER A 32 25.20 -8.09 -4.43
N GLN A 33 25.59 -6.94 -4.98
CA GLN A 33 26.81 -6.80 -5.79
C GLN A 33 28.08 -6.68 -4.94
N ALA A 34 27.99 -6.13 -3.73
CA ALA A 34 29.13 -5.98 -2.84
C ALA A 34 29.35 -7.19 -1.93
N GLY A 35 28.35 -8.06 -1.75
CA GLY A 35 28.41 -9.21 -0.83
C GLY A 35 28.55 -8.81 0.65
N VAL A 36 28.42 -7.52 0.98
CA VAL A 36 28.59 -6.96 2.32
C VAL A 36 27.31 -6.24 2.74
N SER A 37 26.88 -6.48 3.97
CA SER A 37 25.72 -5.80 4.55
C SER A 37 26.01 -4.31 4.78
N LEU A 38 25.28 -3.42 4.12
CA LEU A 38 25.40 -1.96 4.25
C LEU A 38 24.57 -1.42 5.43
N THR A 39 24.06 -2.29 6.29
CA THR A 39 23.30 -1.90 7.49
C THR A 39 24.04 -0.91 8.41
N PRO A 40 25.36 -0.99 8.62
CA PRO A 40 26.07 -0.05 9.51
C PRO A 40 26.14 1.37 8.94
N ILE A 41 26.28 1.48 7.62
CA ILE A 41 26.44 2.76 6.88
C ILE A 41 25.18 3.16 6.10
N LYS A 42 24.03 2.58 6.46
CA LYS A 42 22.77 2.74 5.73
C LYS A 42 22.37 4.19 5.52
N LYS A 43 22.55 5.05 6.54
CA LYS A 43 22.16 6.46 6.46
C LYS A 43 22.98 7.22 5.42
N GLU A 44 24.29 6.99 5.40
CA GLU A 44 25.19 7.60 4.43
C GLU A 44 24.92 7.10 3.01
N VAL A 45 24.70 5.80 2.84
CA VAL A 45 24.38 5.20 1.54
C VAL A 45 23.03 5.71 1.02
N ASN A 46 22.02 5.82 1.88
CA ASN A 46 20.72 6.37 1.50
C ASN A 46 20.84 7.83 1.03
N LYS A 47 21.58 8.67 1.76
CA LYS A 47 21.83 10.07 1.39
C LYS A 47 22.54 10.16 0.03
N LEU A 48 23.53 9.30 -0.19
CA LEU A 48 24.26 9.24 -1.46
C LEU A 48 23.37 8.79 -2.63
N ILE A 49 22.45 7.85 -2.41
CA ILE A 49 21.48 7.42 -3.42
C ILE A 49 20.52 8.57 -3.76
N GLU A 50 20.06 9.32 -2.76
CA GLU A 50 19.17 10.47 -2.96
C GLU A 50 19.86 11.60 -3.73
N GLU A 51 21.11 11.95 -3.38
CA GLU A 51 21.91 12.96 -4.09
C GLU A 51 22.15 12.53 -5.55
N THR A 52 22.62 11.30 -5.78
CA THR A 52 22.85 10.80 -7.15
C THR A 52 21.58 10.68 -7.99
N PHE A 53 20.43 10.40 -7.39
CA PHE A 53 19.16 10.36 -8.09
C PHE A 53 18.65 11.75 -8.50
N LEU A 54 18.90 12.78 -7.66
CA LEU A 54 18.60 14.17 -7.99
C LEU A 54 19.51 14.68 -9.12
N ASP A 55 20.82 14.44 -9.01
CA ASP A 55 21.80 14.78 -10.06
C ASP A 55 21.42 14.10 -11.40
N PHE A 56 20.92 12.86 -11.34
CA PHE A 56 20.51 12.12 -12.54
C PHE A 56 19.21 12.63 -13.15
N GLN A 57 18.26 13.13 -12.35
CA GLN A 57 17.06 13.82 -12.86
C GLN A 57 17.44 15.14 -13.51
N GLU A 58 18.30 15.94 -12.88
CA GLU A 58 18.78 17.20 -13.44
C GLU A 58 19.53 16.96 -14.76
N ALA A 59 20.38 15.95 -14.82
CA ALA A 59 21.07 15.55 -16.05
C ALA A 59 20.12 15.07 -17.18
N GLN A 60 18.89 14.63 -16.85
CA GLN A 60 17.86 14.36 -17.86
C GLN A 60 17.12 15.62 -18.28
N THR A 61 16.83 16.55 -17.37
CA THR A 61 16.14 17.81 -17.74
C THR A 61 16.97 18.68 -18.68
N VAL A 62 18.30 18.73 -18.55
CA VAL A 62 19.18 19.42 -19.53
C VAL A 62 19.31 18.68 -20.88
N LYS A 63 19.06 17.36 -20.93
CA LYS A 63 19.02 16.62 -22.20
C LYS A 63 17.73 16.87 -22.97
N ASP A 64 16.59 17.03 -22.29
CA ASP A 64 15.32 17.40 -22.93
C ASP A 64 15.32 18.84 -23.46
N GLU A 65 15.90 19.81 -22.73
CA GLU A 65 16.01 21.19 -23.21
C GLU A 65 16.97 21.35 -24.41
N SER A 66 18.06 20.59 -24.48
CA SER A 66 19.01 20.66 -25.60
C SER A 66 18.52 19.95 -26.89
N VAL A 67 17.54 19.04 -26.78
CA VAL A 67 16.86 18.43 -27.93
C VAL A 67 15.77 19.36 -28.49
N ALA A 68 15.07 20.11 -27.64
CA ALA A 68 14.06 21.08 -28.07
C ALA A 68 14.64 22.26 -28.90
N ILE A 69 15.89 22.69 -28.61
CA ILE A 69 16.53 23.80 -29.34
C ILE A 69 17.10 23.34 -30.70
N LYS A 70 17.48 22.07 -30.88
CA LYS A 70 18.01 21.57 -32.17
C LYS A 70 16.93 21.23 -33.20
N GLN A 71 15.67 21.02 -32.79
CA GLN A 71 14.56 20.76 -33.72
C GLN A 71 13.86 22.02 -34.25
N THR A 72 14.10 23.20 -33.67
CA THR A 72 13.44 24.46 -34.06
C THR A 72 14.22 25.33 -35.06
N ALA A 73 15.40 24.88 -35.53
CA ALA A 73 16.23 25.62 -36.49
C ALA A 73 16.12 25.15 -37.96
N LYS A 74 15.29 24.16 -38.31
CA LYS A 74 15.15 23.65 -39.70
C LYS A 74 13.75 23.83 -40.32
N GLN A 75 12.80 24.45 -39.65
CA GLN A 75 11.45 24.66 -40.18
C GLN A 75 10.88 26.04 -39.84
N LYS A 76 11.50 27.10 -40.36
CA LYS A 76 10.86 28.41 -40.56
C LYS A 76 11.42 29.07 -41.83
N ALA A 77 10.99 28.54 -42.96
CA ALA A 77 10.88 29.25 -44.23
C ALA A 77 9.58 28.76 -44.89
N ASP A 78 8.79 29.68 -45.40
CA ASP A 78 7.41 29.58 -45.94
C ASP A 78 6.27 29.41 -44.91
N MET A 79 5.51 30.44 -44.52
CA MET A 79 4.56 31.31 -45.27
C MET A 79 3.14 30.68 -45.34
N VAL A 80 2.25 30.95 -44.37
CA VAL A 80 1.17 31.97 -44.34
C VAL A 80 -0.22 31.42 -44.74
N VAL A 81 -1.22 31.68 -43.88
CA VAL A 81 -2.69 31.79 -44.10
C VAL A 81 -3.55 30.50 -44.18
N ALA A 82 -4.46 30.33 -43.19
CA ALA A 82 -5.93 30.40 -43.35
C ALA A 82 -6.76 29.68 -42.26
N LYS A 83 -7.49 30.49 -41.46
CA LYS A 83 -8.89 30.37 -40.99
C LYS A 83 -9.62 29.00 -40.85
N LYS A 84 -10.12 28.77 -39.61
CA LYS A 84 -11.57 28.70 -39.20
C LYS A 84 -12.32 27.33 -39.33
N VAL A 85 -12.93 26.94 -38.19
CA VAL A 85 -14.16 26.12 -37.97
C VAL A 85 -14.05 24.61 -37.68
N ILE A 86 -14.66 24.21 -36.53
CA ILE A 86 -15.10 22.87 -36.09
C ILE A 86 -16.59 22.72 -36.48
N PRO A 87 -17.08 21.54 -36.94
CA PRO A 87 -17.96 20.74 -36.07
C PRO A 87 -17.92 19.19 -36.20
N LYS A 88 -18.04 18.55 -35.04
CA LYS A 88 -18.80 17.33 -34.62
C LYS A 88 -18.95 16.05 -35.49
N ALA A 89 -18.66 14.93 -34.77
CA ALA A 89 -19.35 13.62 -34.69
C ALA A 89 -19.10 12.57 -35.80
N PRO A 90 -19.45 11.26 -35.65
CA PRO A 90 -19.73 10.38 -34.49
C PRO A 90 -18.99 9.00 -34.58
N GLY A 91 -19.25 8.04 -33.68
CA GLY A 91 -19.21 6.61 -34.10
C GLY A 91 -18.56 5.56 -33.19
N ASN A 92 -19.36 5.00 -32.27
CA ASN A 92 -19.61 3.57 -32.05
C ASN A 92 -18.50 2.51 -32.35
N LYS A 93 -18.10 1.72 -31.34
CA LYS A 93 -17.82 0.28 -31.55
C LYS A 93 -17.96 -0.57 -30.28
N VAL A 94 -18.92 -1.49 -30.38
CA VAL A 94 -19.20 -2.67 -29.55
C VAL A 94 -18.05 -3.69 -29.59
N THR A 95 -18.05 -4.60 -28.59
CA THR A 95 -17.50 -5.99 -28.51
C THR A 95 -16.56 -6.15 -27.30
N LYS A 96 -16.54 -7.24 -26.52
CA LYS A 96 -17.09 -8.59 -26.65
C LYS A 96 -17.12 -9.33 -25.30
N LYS A 97 -18.01 -10.32 -25.26
CA LYS A 97 -18.26 -11.40 -24.29
C LYS A 97 -17.03 -12.12 -23.69
N VAL A 98 -17.16 -12.40 -22.39
CA VAL A 98 -17.07 -13.69 -21.66
C VAL A 98 -16.24 -14.87 -22.20
N SER A 99 -15.46 -15.47 -21.29
CA SER A 99 -15.46 -16.90 -20.91
C SER A 99 -14.19 -17.73 -21.17
N SER A 100 -13.97 -18.67 -20.24
CA SER A 100 -13.16 -19.92 -20.28
C SER A 100 -11.64 -19.79 -20.10
N THR A 101 -10.86 -20.71 -19.54
CA THR A 101 -11.00 -21.95 -18.73
C THR A 101 -9.55 -22.36 -18.39
N THR A 102 -9.33 -22.96 -17.22
CA THR A 102 -8.27 -23.91 -16.79
C THR A 102 -6.94 -24.01 -17.56
N THR A 103 -5.80 -23.93 -16.86
CA THR A 103 -4.83 -25.05 -16.65
C THR A 103 -3.51 -24.53 -16.04
N THR A 104 -3.06 -25.28 -15.05
CA THR A 104 -1.78 -25.28 -14.33
C THR A 104 -0.53 -25.13 -15.19
N VAL A 105 0.40 -24.23 -14.80
CA VAL A 105 1.85 -24.48 -14.91
C VAL A 105 2.62 -23.82 -13.74
N THR A 106 3.40 -24.67 -13.09
CA THR A 106 4.47 -24.48 -12.12
C THR A 106 5.25 -23.16 -12.16
N LYS A 107 5.32 -22.48 -11.01
CA LYS A 107 6.45 -21.59 -10.67
C LYS A 107 6.94 -21.85 -9.25
N THR A 108 8.17 -22.35 -9.19
CA THR A 108 9.05 -22.43 -8.02
C THR A 108 9.28 -21.04 -7.42
N THR A 109 8.63 -20.75 -6.31
CA THR A 109 8.98 -19.63 -5.43
C THR A 109 9.38 -20.18 -4.07
N LYS A 110 10.60 -19.84 -3.61
CA LYS A 110 11.07 -20.07 -2.24
C LYS A 110 10.00 -19.59 -1.25
N LYS A 111 9.23 -20.53 -0.71
CA LYS A 111 8.21 -20.30 0.31
C LYS A 111 8.92 -19.84 1.58
N LYS A 112 8.66 -18.59 2.01
CA LYS A 112 8.68 -18.31 3.46
C LYS A 112 7.74 -19.30 4.14
N PRO A 113 8.04 -19.80 5.35
CA PRO A 113 7.15 -20.73 6.01
C PRO A 113 5.78 -20.06 6.16
N VAL A 114 4.77 -20.70 5.57
CA VAL A 114 3.37 -20.33 5.80
C VAL A 114 3.08 -20.79 7.22
N LEU A 115 3.12 -19.84 8.17
CA LEU A 115 2.74 -20.11 9.55
C LEU A 115 1.36 -20.76 9.57
N THR A 116 1.25 -21.84 10.35
CA THR A 116 0.00 -22.57 10.58
C THR A 116 -1.06 -21.64 11.19
N GLU A 117 -2.34 -21.97 11.01
CA GLU A 117 -3.46 -21.23 11.63
C GLU A 117 -3.29 -21.12 13.15
N GLU A 118 -2.79 -22.18 13.79
CA GLU A 118 -2.50 -22.21 15.23
C GLU A 118 -1.38 -21.25 15.64
N GLU A 119 -0.25 -21.20 14.91
CA GLU A 119 0.82 -20.24 15.18
C GLU A 119 0.36 -18.79 15.00
N LYS A 120 -0.56 -18.53 14.06
CA LYS A 120 -1.18 -17.21 13.89
C LYS A 120 -2.13 -16.87 15.03
N LYS A 121 -2.93 -17.83 15.52
CA LYS A 121 -3.78 -17.67 16.72
C LYS A 121 -2.92 -17.40 17.96
N GLN A 122 -1.85 -18.16 18.19
CA GLN A 122 -0.92 -17.94 19.31
C GLN A 122 -0.21 -16.57 19.24
N LYS A 123 0.23 -16.15 18.06
CA LYS A 123 0.83 -14.83 17.88
C LYS A 123 -0.18 -13.69 18.07
N ALA A 124 -1.46 -13.91 17.76
CA ALA A 124 -2.53 -12.97 18.04
C ALA A 124 -2.85 -12.89 19.56
N LEU A 125 -2.78 -14.01 20.28
CA LEU A 125 -3.00 -14.09 21.72
C LEU A 125 -1.89 -13.38 22.54
N ASN A 126 -0.66 -13.37 22.03
CA ASN A 126 0.44 -12.64 22.65
C ASN A 126 0.36 -11.12 22.47
N GLN A 127 -0.56 -10.60 21.66
CA GLN A 127 -0.72 -9.15 21.44
C GLN A 127 -1.36 -8.46 22.64
N THR A 128 -1.04 -7.18 22.82
CA THR A 128 -1.74 -6.33 23.78
C THR A 128 -3.20 -6.19 23.40
N VAL A 129 -4.09 -6.42 24.35
CA VAL A 129 -5.53 -6.23 24.20
C VAL A 129 -5.94 -4.85 24.71
N TYR A 130 -7.01 -4.33 24.13
CA TYR A 130 -7.60 -3.03 24.43
C TYR A 130 -9.07 -3.21 24.75
N LYS A 131 -9.58 -2.34 25.63
CA LYS A 131 -11.02 -2.20 25.82
C LYS A 131 -11.55 -1.30 24.69
N ILE A 132 -12.61 -1.75 24.03
CA ILE A 132 -13.22 -1.11 22.88
C ILE A 132 -14.50 -0.44 23.34
N ILE A 133 -14.60 0.86 23.10
CA ILE A 133 -15.80 1.65 23.46
C ILE A 133 -16.73 1.85 22.25
N PRO A 134 -18.03 2.14 22.48
CA PRO A 134 -18.94 2.60 21.44
C PRO A 134 -18.38 3.86 20.76
N PRO A 135 -18.57 4.04 19.44
CA PRO A 135 -19.42 3.25 18.54
C PRO A 135 -18.73 2.01 17.93
N LEU A 136 -17.45 1.76 18.25
CA LEU A 136 -16.69 0.69 17.61
C LEU A 136 -17.08 -0.70 18.12
N SER A 137 -17.38 -0.82 19.42
CA SER A 137 -17.86 -2.07 20.04
C SER A 137 -19.08 -2.62 19.32
N ASP A 138 -20.00 -1.74 18.93
CA ASP A 138 -21.31 -2.09 18.36
C ASP A 138 -21.15 -2.67 16.95
N ILE A 139 -20.17 -2.18 16.19
CA ILE A 139 -19.85 -2.67 14.83
C ILE A 139 -19.19 -4.05 14.89
N ILE A 140 -18.28 -4.27 15.85
CA ILE A 140 -17.49 -5.51 15.93
C ILE A 140 -18.10 -6.58 16.85
N GLY A 141 -19.12 -6.21 17.64
CA GLY A 141 -19.82 -7.08 18.59
C GLY A 141 -18.96 -7.55 19.76
N THR A 142 -17.87 -6.86 20.10
CA THR A 142 -16.97 -7.26 21.19
C THR A 142 -16.38 -6.06 21.91
N GLU A 143 -16.29 -6.17 23.24
CA GLU A 143 -15.78 -5.10 24.11
C GLU A 143 -14.27 -5.18 24.34
N VAL A 144 -13.63 -6.31 24.04
CA VAL A 144 -12.19 -6.51 24.26
C VAL A 144 -11.59 -7.05 22.97
N CYS A 145 -10.56 -6.40 22.45
CA CYS A 145 -9.94 -6.85 21.22
C CYS A 145 -8.50 -6.37 21.06
N SER A 146 -7.67 -7.12 20.33
CA SER A 146 -6.37 -6.63 19.86
C SER A 146 -6.55 -5.71 18.66
N ARG A 147 -5.66 -4.72 18.48
CA ARG A 147 -5.75 -3.79 17.34
C ARG A 147 -5.84 -4.50 15.99
N PHE A 148 -5.05 -5.55 15.81
CA PHE A 148 -5.02 -6.32 14.57
C PHE A 148 -6.35 -7.02 14.31
N ARG A 149 -6.92 -7.63 15.36
CA ARG A 149 -8.20 -8.33 15.28
C ARG A 149 -9.35 -7.36 15.03
N THR A 150 -9.35 -6.20 15.67
CA THR A 150 -10.30 -5.13 15.39
C THR A 150 -10.30 -4.73 13.92
N VAL A 151 -9.12 -4.47 13.35
CA VAL A 151 -8.99 -4.11 11.93
C VAL A 151 -9.54 -5.22 11.03
N LYS A 152 -9.23 -6.49 11.33
CA LYS A 152 -9.78 -7.65 10.59
C LYS A 152 -11.31 -7.71 10.67
N LYS A 153 -11.89 -7.50 11.86
CA LYS A 153 -13.36 -7.49 12.06
C LYS A 153 -14.04 -6.36 11.30
N ILE A 154 -13.49 -5.14 11.33
CA ILE A 154 -14.03 -3.99 10.58
C ILE A 154 -13.98 -4.26 9.06
N TRP A 155 -12.88 -4.79 8.55
CA TRP A 155 -12.80 -5.15 7.13
C TRP A 155 -13.76 -6.28 6.75
N SER A 156 -14.01 -7.22 7.66
CA SER A 156 -15.05 -8.24 7.49
C SER A 156 -16.42 -7.60 7.39
N TYR A 157 -16.76 -6.68 8.30
CA TYR A 157 -18.00 -5.90 8.29
C TYR A 157 -18.19 -5.14 6.95
N ILE A 158 -17.18 -4.37 6.53
CA ILE A 158 -17.23 -3.60 5.27
C ILE A 158 -17.51 -4.49 4.05
N ARG A 159 -16.94 -5.70 4.03
CA ARG A 159 -17.16 -6.65 2.92
C ARG A 159 -18.53 -7.31 3.03
N LYS A 160 -18.96 -7.73 4.22
CA LYS A 160 -20.28 -8.32 4.46
C LYS A 160 -21.41 -7.37 4.05
N HIS A 161 -21.24 -6.07 4.31
CA HIS A 161 -22.21 -5.03 3.97
C HIS A 161 -21.99 -4.40 2.58
N ASN A 162 -21.06 -4.92 1.77
CA ASN A 162 -20.75 -4.41 0.42
C ASN A 162 -20.50 -2.88 0.36
N LEU A 163 -19.85 -2.33 1.38
CA LEU A 163 -19.65 -0.88 1.54
C LEU A 163 -18.51 -0.31 0.68
N GLN A 164 -17.83 -1.13 -0.11
CA GLN A 164 -16.78 -0.67 -1.03
C GLN A 164 -17.40 -0.11 -2.31
N VAL A 165 -16.89 1.02 -2.77
CA VAL A 165 -17.33 1.62 -4.03
C VAL A 165 -16.89 0.73 -5.20
N PRO A 166 -17.80 0.28 -6.11
CA PRO A 166 -17.45 -0.63 -7.20
C PRO A 166 -16.46 0.00 -8.19
N THR A 167 -16.54 1.31 -8.38
CA THR A 167 -15.65 2.10 -9.26
C THR A 167 -14.26 2.30 -8.67
N ASP A 168 -14.14 2.39 -7.33
CA ASP A 168 -12.88 2.63 -6.64
C ASP A 168 -12.86 1.91 -5.28
N LYS A 169 -12.29 0.69 -5.26
CA LYS A 169 -12.21 -0.16 -4.06
C LYS A 169 -11.36 0.42 -2.93
N ARG A 170 -10.71 1.58 -3.14
CA ARG A 170 -10.01 2.32 -2.08
C ARG A 170 -10.97 3.12 -1.22
N LYS A 171 -12.13 3.48 -1.77
CA LYS A 171 -13.18 4.26 -1.12
C LYS A 171 -14.23 3.34 -0.51
N ILE A 172 -14.71 3.72 0.67
CA ILE A 172 -15.70 3.01 1.44
C ILE A 172 -16.82 4.01 1.72
N ASN A 173 -18.04 3.64 1.34
CA ASN A 173 -19.24 4.39 1.68
C ASN A 173 -19.62 4.02 3.11
N CYS A 174 -19.62 5.00 4.01
CA CYS A 174 -19.97 4.77 5.40
C CYS A 174 -21.48 4.58 5.53
N ASP A 175 -21.89 3.48 6.13
CA ASP A 175 -23.24 3.29 6.64
C ASP A 175 -23.45 4.08 7.93
N GLU A 176 -24.64 4.04 8.52
CA GLU A 176 -24.96 4.80 9.74
C GLU A 176 -23.99 4.47 10.89
N ASN A 177 -23.56 3.21 11.02
CA ASN A 177 -22.65 2.79 12.08
C ASN A 177 -21.21 3.27 11.82
N LEU A 178 -20.69 3.14 10.60
CA LEU A 178 -19.38 3.68 10.25
C LEU A 178 -19.38 5.21 10.25
N LYS A 179 -20.51 5.87 9.96
CA LYS A 179 -20.66 7.33 10.09
C LYS A 179 -20.56 7.77 11.55
N LYS A 180 -21.13 7.02 12.51
CA LYS A 180 -20.92 7.31 13.95
C LYS A 180 -19.44 7.23 14.34
N LEU A 181 -18.67 6.32 13.74
CA LEU A 181 -17.24 6.17 14.01
C LEU A 181 -16.37 7.22 13.29
N THR A 182 -16.63 7.47 12.02
CA THR A 182 -15.77 8.28 11.14
C THR A 182 -16.21 9.74 11.01
N GLY A 183 -17.49 10.01 11.24
CA GLY A 183 -18.13 11.32 11.06
C GLY A 183 -18.29 11.74 9.59
N LEU A 184 -18.00 10.86 8.63
CA LEU A 184 -17.96 11.18 7.20
C LEU A 184 -18.80 10.18 6.40
N ASP A 185 -19.41 10.65 5.32
CA ASP A 185 -20.18 9.78 4.41
C ASP A 185 -19.29 8.85 3.59
N GLN A 186 -18.05 9.25 3.32
CA GLN A 186 -17.12 8.46 2.53
C GLN A 186 -15.71 8.59 3.10
N VAL A 187 -15.02 7.45 3.24
CA VAL A 187 -13.65 7.38 3.74
C VAL A 187 -12.78 6.50 2.85
N THR A 188 -11.47 6.65 2.97
CA THR A 188 -10.50 5.75 2.31
C THR A 188 -10.16 4.60 3.25
N GLY A 189 -9.89 3.41 2.73
CA GLY A 189 -9.52 2.25 3.56
C GLY A 189 -8.35 2.49 4.54
N PHE A 190 -7.42 3.37 4.18
CA PHE A 190 -6.31 3.76 5.07
C PHE A 190 -6.71 4.67 6.23
N SER A 191 -7.74 5.51 6.06
CA SER A 191 -8.15 6.45 7.11
C SER A 191 -8.95 5.78 8.23
N ILE A 192 -9.58 4.64 7.99
CA ILE A 192 -10.32 3.87 9.02
C ILE A 192 -9.51 3.63 10.28
N ASN A 193 -8.24 3.21 10.15
CA ASN A 193 -7.39 2.94 11.31
C ASN A 193 -7.24 4.16 12.23
N LYS A 194 -7.26 5.38 11.67
CA LYS A 194 -7.16 6.62 12.43
C LYS A 194 -8.38 6.81 13.34
N TYR A 195 -9.57 6.45 12.88
CA TYR A 195 -10.80 6.57 13.65
C TYR A 195 -10.90 5.47 14.71
N THR A 196 -10.50 4.24 14.38
CA THR A 196 -10.55 3.12 15.33
C THR A 196 -9.67 3.33 16.56
N GLN A 197 -8.53 4.02 16.39
CA GLN A 197 -7.60 4.27 17.48
C GLN A 197 -8.20 5.14 18.59
N LYS A 198 -9.18 6.00 18.27
CA LYS A 198 -9.86 6.85 19.27
C LYS A 198 -10.77 6.05 20.20
N CYS A 199 -11.21 4.88 19.77
CA CYS A 199 -12.11 4.00 20.52
C CYS A 199 -11.35 2.93 21.33
N PHE A 200 -10.02 3.03 21.44
CA PHE A 200 -9.20 2.10 22.20
C PHE A 200 -8.81 2.70 23.55
N VAL A 201 -9.26 2.06 24.62
CA VAL A 201 -8.86 2.37 25.98
C VAL A 201 -7.72 1.42 26.37
N PRO A 202 -6.53 1.95 26.74
CA PRO A 202 -5.41 1.11 27.18
C PRO A 202 -5.74 0.43 28.51
N ILE A 203 -5.41 -0.86 28.59
CA ILE A 203 -5.58 -1.67 29.80
C ILE A 203 -4.24 -1.73 30.55
N PRO A 204 -4.19 -1.47 31.87
CA PRO A 204 -2.99 -1.61 32.70
C PRO A 204 -2.33 -2.99 32.56
N LYS A 205 -1.00 -3.05 32.73
CA LYS A 205 -0.24 -4.30 32.53
C LYS A 205 -0.67 -5.43 33.48
N GLU A 206 -1.09 -5.07 34.68
CA GLU A 206 -1.57 -6.00 35.72
C GLU A 206 -2.86 -6.72 35.29
N ASP A 207 -3.73 -6.02 34.57
CA ASP A 207 -5.02 -6.54 34.12
C ASP A 207 -4.96 -7.25 32.75
N GLN A 208 -3.89 -7.03 31.97
CA GLN A 208 -3.71 -7.67 30.66
C GLN A 208 -3.97 -9.19 30.64
N PRO A 209 -3.46 -10.03 31.58
CA PRO A 209 -3.75 -11.47 31.56
C PRO A 209 -5.26 -11.77 31.66
N LYS A 210 -5.98 -11.05 32.53
CA LYS A 210 -7.43 -11.20 32.68
C LYS A 210 -8.18 -10.86 31.39
N TYR A 211 -7.85 -9.74 30.77
CA TYR A 211 -8.51 -9.33 29.51
C TYR A 211 -8.10 -10.17 28.30
N LYS A 212 -6.89 -10.75 28.30
CA LYS A 212 -6.47 -11.72 27.28
C LYS A 212 -7.26 -13.01 27.38
N GLN A 213 -7.56 -13.46 28.60
CA GLN A 213 -8.41 -14.63 28.83
C GLN A 213 -9.84 -14.37 28.31
N ILE A 214 -10.44 -13.22 28.65
CA ILE A 214 -11.74 -12.80 28.11
C ILE A 214 -11.71 -12.73 26.58
N PHE A 215 -10.66 -12.16 26.00
CA PHE A 215 -10.51 -12.10 24.54
C PHE A 215 -10.44 -13.49 23.89
N LYS A 216 -9.78 -14.46 24.54
CA LYS A 216 -9.69 -15.84 24.07
C LYS A 216 -11.05 -16.54 24.13
N GLU A 217 -11.74 -16.42 25.26
CA GLU A 217 -13.09 -16.97 25.46
C GLU A 217 -14.08 -16.39 24.45
N GLN A 218 -13.97 -15.10 24.14
CA GLN A 218 -14.76 -14.45 23.08
C GLN A 218 -14.47 -14.99 21.68
N GLU A 219 -13.24 -15.42 21.37
CA GLU A 219 -12.93 -16.08 20.09
C GLU A 219 -13.45 -17.52 20.05
N GLU A 220 -13.32 -18.26 21.16
CA GLU A 220 -13.77 -19.65 21.26
C GLU A 220 -15.30 -19.77 21.16
N ALA A 221 -16.05 -18.91 21.85
CA ALA A 221 -17.50 -18.86 21.76
C ALA A 221 -18.04 -18.56 20.33
N LEU A 222 -17.27 -17.83 19.52
CA LEU A 222 -17.63 -17.53 18.12
C LEU A 222 -17.34 -18.69 17.16
N ASP A 223 -16.40 -19.57 17.50
CA ASP A 223 -16.06 -20.76 16.70
C ASP A 223 -17.05 -21.92 16.98
N GLU A 224 -17.61 -22.00 18.19
CA GLU A 224 -18.61 -23.01 18.62
C GLU A 224 -19.98 -22.84 17.94
N ASP A 225 -20.48 -21.63 17.75
CA ASP A 225 -21.78 -21.35 17.10
C ASP A 225 -21.81 -21.65 15.59
N SER A 226 -20.66 -21.99 15.00
CA SER A 226 -20.51 -22.29 13.56
C SER A 226 -20.23 -23.77 13.26
N SER A 227 -20.18 -24.64 14.28
CA SER A 227 -20.01 -26.11 14.11
C SER A 227 -21.33 -26.87 14.13
#